data_AF-A0A8R1DWX8-F1
#
_entry.id   AF-A0A8R1DWX8-F1
#
_cell.length_a   1.000
_cell.length_b   1.000
_cell.length_c   1.000
_cell.angle_alpha   90.00
_cell.angle_beta   90.00
_cell.angle_gamma   90.00
#
_symmetry.space_group_name_H-M   'P 1'
#
loop_
_entity.id
_entity.type
_entity.pdbx_description
1 polymer ?
#
loop_
_entity_poly.entity_id
_entity_poly.type
_entity_poly.pdbx_seq_one_letter_code
_entity_poly.pdbx_strand_id
1 'polypeptide(L)'
;MLSALNCLALIVAIVILTNKDAYQANAATTLMPAVCSAQEEASLPCVCCKKSCWFGIAEMTTAYFGHMPGERSDAESKFTLAMMRQCFVTECANACTSH
;
A
#
# COMPACT_ATOMS: atom_id res chain seq x y z
N MET A 1 40.44 25.37 22.66
CA MET A 1 40.13 23.95 22.32
C MET A 1 38.67 23.55 22.61
N LEU A 2 37.73 24.48 22.84
CA LEU A 2 36.30 24.17 23.08
C LEU A 2 35.42 24.23 21.81
N SER A 3 35.91 24.82 20.71
CA SER A 3 35.13 25.04 19.48
C SER A 3 34.98 23.77 18.60
N ALA A 4 36.02 22.93 18.55
CA ALA A 4 36.02 21.74 17.70
C ALA A 4 35.10 20.61 18.21
N LEU A 5 34.95 20.48 19.54
CA LEU A 5 34.13 19.43 20.16
C LEU A 5 32.63 19.68 19.95
N ASN A 6 32.21 20.95 20.03
CA ASN A 6 30.83 21.36 19.74
C ASN A 6 30.48 21.20 18.25
N CYS A 7 31.46 21.40 17.37
CA CYS A 7 31.29 21.20 15.93
C CYS A 7 31.06 19.73 15.59
N LEU A 8 31.84 18.83 16.22
CA LEU A 8 31.69 17.38 16.06
C LEU A 8 30.33 16.88 16.58
N ALA A 9 29.86 17.39 17.72
CA ALA A 9 28.55 17.05 18.26
C ALA A 9 27.39 17.49 17.34
N LEU A 10 27.52 18.67 16.71
CA LEU A 10 26.55 19.19 15.74
C LEU A 10 26.49 18.32 14.48
N ILE A 11 27.63 17.89 13.94
CA ILE A 11 27.69 17.02 12.76
C ILE A 11 27.05 15.66 13.06
N VAL A 12 27.32 15.08 14.23
CA VAL A 12 26.69 13.81 14.65
C VAL A 12 25.18 13.95 14.81
N ALA A 13 24.70 15.05 15.39
CA ALA A 13 23.27 15.33 15.52
C ALA A 13 22.57 15.49 14.16
N ILE A 14 23.21 16.17 13.20
CA ILE A 14 22.69 16.33 11.83
C ILE A 14 22.60 14.97 11.12
N VAL A 15 23.63 14.12 11.23
CA VAL A 15 23.63 12.78 10.63
C VAL A 15 22.52 11.90 11.22
N ILE A 16 22.24 11.97 12.52
CA ILE A 16 21.16 11.18 13.15
C ILE A 16 19.76 11.63 12.65
N LEU A 17 19.59 12.93 12.37
CA LEU A 17 18.30 13.48 11.91
C LEU A 17 18.01 13.20 10.43
N THR A 18 19.03 13.06 9.57
CA THR A 18 18.83 12.77 8.13
C THR A 18 18.61 11.30 7.80
N ASN A 19 18.70 10.39 8.77
CA ASN A 19 18.55 8.94 8.54
C ASN A 19 17.11 8.42 8.76
N LYS A 20 16.11 9.29 8.97
CA LYS A 20 14.75 8.84 9.29
C LYS A 20 13.84 8.54 8.10
N ASP A 21 14.27 8.83 6.87
CA ASP A 21 13.43 8.63 5.68
C ASP A 21 14.06 7.66 4.66
N ALA A 22 14.70 6.61 5.16
CA ALA A 22 14.86 5.38 4.38
C ALA A 22 13.68 4.43 4.64
N TYR A 23 12.44 4.94 4.57
CA TYR A 23 11.31 4.04 4.34
C TYR A 23 11.44 3.61 2.90
N GLN A 24 12.02 2.43 2.70
CA GLN A 24 11.93 1.72 1.45
C GLN A 24 10.45 1.66 1.08
N ALA A 25 10.03 2.54 0.17
CA ALA A 25 8.99 2.19 -0.77
C ALA A 25 9.54 0.97 -1.50
N ASN A 26 9.27 -0.21 -0.94
CA ASN A 26 9.21 -1.42 -1.71
C ASN A 26 8.13 -1.15 -2.74
N ALA A 27 8.55 -0.57 -3.86
CA ALA A 27 7.88 -0.72 -5.14
C ALA A 27 8.00 -2.20 -5.51
N ALA A 28 7.41 -3.06 -4.69
CA ALA A 28 6.95 -4.34 -5.14
C ALA A 28 5.99 -3.97 -6.25
N THR A 29 6.38 -4.32 -7.47
CA THR A 29 5.54 -4.33 -8.67
C THR A 29 4.33 -5.19 -8.36
N THR A 30 3.38 -4.63 -7.63
CA THR A 30 2.23 -5.33 -7.09
C THR A 30 1.05 -4.56 -7.62
N LEU A 31 0.04 -5.29 -8.04
CA LEU A 31 -1.25 -4.84 -8.56
C LEU A 31 -2.07 -3.99 -7.57
N MET A 32 -1.42 -3.34 -6.61
CA MET A 32 -1.99 -2.78 -5.40
C MET A 32 -1.52 -1.33 -5.24
N PRO A 33 -2.33 -0.35 -5.65
CA PRO A 33 -2.01 1.05 -5.43
C PRO A 33 -1.93 1.36 -3.92
N ALA A 34 -1.09 2.32 -3.56
CA ALA A 34 -1.06 2.87 -2.21
C ALA A 34 -2.32 3.73 -2.00
N VAL A 35 -3.29 3.21 -1.24
CA VAL A 35 -4.62 3.82 -1.04
C VAL A 35 -4.88 4.25 0.41
N CYS A 36 -3.93 4.01 1.29
CA CYS A 36 -3.93 4.42 2.70
C CYS A 36 -2.72 5.31 2.97
N SER A 37 -2.84 6.19 3.96
CA SER A 37 -1.67 6.87 4.53
C SER A 37 -0.82 5.90 5.35
N ALA A 38 0.46 6.22 5.56
CA ALA A 38 1.37 5.41 6.36
C ALA A 38 0.86 5.16 7.80
N GLN A 39 0.14 6.14 8.38
CA GLN A 39 -0.47 6.00 9.71
C GLN A 39 -1.64 5.00 9.69
N GLU A 40 -2.45 5.00 8.64
CA GLU A 40 -3.54 4.04 8.47
C GLU A 40 -3.00 2.63 8.20
N GLU A 41 -1.93 2.49 7.41
CA GLU A 41 -1.29 1.19 7.17
C GLU A 41 -0.74 0.58 8.47
N ALA A 42 -0.16 1.40 9.36
CA ALA A 42 0.35 0.93 10.64
C ALA A 42 -0.76 0.54 11.62
N SER A 43 -1.90 1.22 11.58
CA SER A 43 -3.00 1.02 12.55
C SER A 43 -4.09 0.05 12.06
N LEU A 44 -4.30 -0.05 10.74
CA LEU A 44 -5.37 -0.81 10.10
C LEU A 44 -4.84 -1.61 8.89
N PRO A 45 -3.80 -2.44 9.07
CA PRO A 45 -3.11 -3.11 7.96
C PRO A 45 -4.05 -4.00 7.11
N CYS A 46 -4.98 -4.73 7.74
CA CYS A 46 -5.96 -5.55 7.02
C CYS A 46 -6.90 -4.73 6.13
N VAL A 47 -7.42 -3.61 6.66
CA VAL A 47 -8.35 -2.74 5.92
C VAL A 47 -7.64 -2.12 4.73
N CYS A 48 -6.41 -1.64 4.93
CA CYS A 48 -5.60 -1.06 3.88
C CYS A 48 -5.25 -2.07 2.79
N CYS A 49 -4.86 -3.30 3.14
CA CYS A 49 -4.63 -4.34 2.16
C CYS A 49 -5.88 -4.64 1.30
N LYS A 50 -7.05 -4.81 1.94
CA LYS A 50 -8.32 -5.02 1.21
C LYS A 50 -8.66 -3.83 0.32
N LYS A 51 -8.43 -2.61 0.79
CA LYS A 51 -8.65 -1.40 -0.02
C LYS A 51 -7.75 -1.41 -1.26
N SER A 52 -6.46 -1.71 -1.11
CA SER A 52 -5.53 -1.76 -2.25
C SER A 52 -5.94 -2.83 -3.27
N CYS A 53 -6.33 -4.03 -2.82
CA CYS A 53 -6.87 -5.07 -3.68
C CYS A 53 -8.13 -4.62 -4.43
N TRP A 54 -9.05 -3.93 -3.75
CA TRP A 54 -10.27 -3.41 -4.37
C TRP A 54 -9.95 -2.41 -5.48
N PHE A 55 -9.14 -1.39 -5.18
CA PHE A 55 -8.79 -0.35 -6.15
C PHE A 55 -8.03 -0.91 -7.34
N GLY A 56 -7.02 -1.76 -7.10
CA GLY A 56 -6.22 -2.34 -8.18
C GLY A 56 -7.04 -3.21 -9.14
N ILE A 57 -7.92 -4.08 -8.61
CA ILE A 57 -8.79 -4.91 -9.45
C ILE A 57 -9.87 -4.07 -10.15
N ALA A 58 -10.44 -3.06 -9.48
CA ALA A 58 -11.42 -2.17 -10.10
C ALA A 58 -10.82 -1.41 -11.29
N GLU A 59 -9.61 -0.86 -11.14
CA GLU A 59 -8.89 -0.18 -12.21
C GLU A 59 -8.54 -1.12 -13.35
N MET A 60 -7.97 -2.29 -13.04
CA MET A 60 -7.62 -3.31 -14.05
C MET A 60 -8.85 -3.75 -14.85
N THR A 61 -9.94 -4.07 -14.18
CA THR A 61 -11.14 -4.58 -14.85
C THR A 61 -11.87 -3.50 -15.62
N THR A 62 -11.89 -2.26 -15.13
CA THR A 62 -12.40 -1.10 -15.90
C THR A 62 -11.59 -0.89 -17.17
N ALA A 63 -10.27 -0.97 -17.09
CA ALA A 63 -9.40 -0.88 -18.26
C ALA A 63 -9.60 -2.05 -19.23
N TYR A 64 -9.80 -3.27 -18.72
CA TYR A 64 -10.04 -4.47 -19.53
C TYR A 64 -11.38 -4.44 -20.27
N PHE A 65 -12.46 -4.06 -19.59
CA PHE A 65 -13.79 -3.99 -20.21
C PHE A 65 -13.99 -2.71 -21.04
N GLY A 66 -13.24 -1.64 -20.75
CA GLY A 66 -13.39 -0.33 -21.36
C GLY A 66 -14.55 0.50 -20.79
N HIS A 67 -15.15 0.02 -19.71
CA HIS A 67 -16.30 0.61 -19.00
C HIS A 67 -16.38 0.03 -17.58
N MET A 68 -17.30 0.52 -16.75
CA MET A 68 -17.39 0.06 -15.35
C MET A 68 -17.97 -1.37 -15.28
N PRO A 69 -17.33 -2.33 -14.59
CA PRO A 69 -17.81 -3.70 -14.55
C PRO A 69 -19.26 -3.82 -14.06
N GLY A 70 -20.16 -4.34 -14.90
CA GLY A 70 -21.58 -4.47 -14.59
C GLY A 70 -22.50 -3.59 -15.42
N GLU A 71 -21.97 -2.59 -16.13
CA GLU A 71 -22.81 -1.74 -16.98
C GLU A 71 -23.43 -2.52 -18.14
N ARG A 72 -22.76 -3.56 -18.66
CA ARG A 72 -23.26 -4.35 -19.79
C ARG A 72 -23.75 -5.74 -19.40
N SER A 73 -23.24 -6.30 -18.31
CA SER A 73 -23.62 -7.64 -17.85
C SER A 73 -23.26 -7.87 -16.39
N ASP A 74 -24.17 -8.49 -15.65
CA ASP A 74 -23.92 -8.99 -14.28
C ASP A 74 -22.72 -9.95 -14.20
N ALA A 75 -22.39 -10.61 -15.31
CA ALA A 75 -21.23 -11.51 -15.37
C ALA A 75 -19.92 -10.75 -15.16
N GLU A 76 -19.81 -9.51 -15.65
CA GLU A 76 -18.63 -8.65 -15.49
C GLU A 76 -18.43 -8.30 -14.01
N SER A 77 -19.50 -7.87 -13.32
CA SER A 77 -19.42 -7.59 -11.87
C SER A 77 -19.07 -8.84 -11.07
N LYS A 78 -19.67 -10.00 -11.39
CA LYS A 78 -19.36 -11.26 -10.70
C LYS A 78 -17.91 -11.67 -10.89
N PHE A 79 -17.37 -11.51 -12.10
CA PHE A 79 -15.97 -11.76 -12.40
C PHE A 79 -15.05 -10.82 -11.60
N THR A 80 -15.30 -9.51 -11.63
CA THR A 80 -14.52 -8.52 -10.87
C THR A 80 -14.56 -8.80 -9.36
N LEU A 81 -15.73 -9.09 -8.80
CA LEU A 81 -15.89 -9.43 -7.38
C LEU A 81 -15.15 -10.74 -7.02
N ALA A 82 -15.14 -11.74 -7.91
CA ALA A 82 -14.37 -12.96 -7.69
C ALA A 82 -12.86 -12.68 -7.66
N MET A 83 -12.36 -11.83 -8.56
CA MET A 83 -10.95 -11.41 -8.55
C MET A 83 -10.58 -10.63 -7.28
N MET A 84 -11.44 -9.70 -6.83
CA MET A 84 -11.22 -8.96 -5.58
C MET A 84 -11.15 -9.89 -4.37
N ARG A 85 -12.07 -10.86 -4.28
CA ARG A 85 -12.06 -11.87 -3.22
C ARG A 85 -10.79 -12.71 -3.26
N GLN A 86 -10.35 -13.13 -4.44
CA GLN A 86 -9.10 -13.88 -4.59
C GLN A 86 -7.91 -13.06 -4.06
N CYS A 87 -7.82 -11.78 -4.41
CA CYS A 87 -6.77 -10.89 -3.91
C CYS A 87 -6.80 -10.78 -2.38
N PHE A 88 -7.98 -10.65 -1.76
CA PHE A 88 -8.07 -10.58 -0.29
C PHE A 88 -7.53 -11.85 0.39
N VAL A 89 -7.79 -13.02 -0.21
CA VAL A 89 -7.34 -14.30 0.35
C VAL A 89 -5.85 -14.51 0.15
N THR A 90 -5.28 -14.13 -1.00
CA THR A 90 -3.87 -14.38 -1.29
C THR A 90 -2.95 -13.31 -0.70
N GLU A 91 -3.29 -12.04 -0.87
CA GLU A 91 -2.40 -10.93 -0.52
C GLU A 91 -2.59 -10.48 0.93
N CYS A 92 -3.82 -10.57 1.46
CA CYS A 92 -4.14 -10.01 2.77
C CYS A 92 -4.16 -11.05 3.90
N ALA A 93 -3.83 -12.32 3.65
CA ALA A 93 -3.86 -13.39 4.67
C ALA A 93 -3.00 -13.04 5.90
N ASN A 94 -1.81 -12.49 5.70
CA ASN A 94 -0.91 -12.11 6.80
C ASN A 94 -1.35 -10.85 7.53
N ALA A 95 -2.03 -9.93 6.83
CA ALA A 95 -2.52 -8.68 7.39
C ALA A 95 -3.83 -8.87 8.17
N CYS A 96 -4.63 -9.88 7.80
CA CYS A 96 -5.95 -10.16 8.35
C CYS A 96 -5.93 -11.45 9.18
N THR A 97 -5.54 -11.36 10.46
CA THR A 97 -5.40 -12.52 11.36
C THR A 97 -6.71 -13.06 11.95
N SER A 98 -7.86 -12.47 11.58
CA SER A 98 -9.19 -13.02 11.89
C SER A 98 -9.95 -13.22 10.58
N HIS A 99 -10.13 -14.49 10.21
CA HIS A 99 -11.00 -14.92 9.13
C HIS A 99 -12.44 -15.04 9.62
#